data_AF-A0A942L368-F1
#
_entry.id   AF-A0A942L368-F1
#
_cell.length_a   1.000
_cell.length_b   1.000
_cell.length_c   1.000
_cell.angle_alpha   90.00
_cell.angle_beta   90.00
_cell.angle_gamma   90.00
#
_symmetry.space_group_name_H-M   'P 1'
#
loop_
_entity.id
_entity.type
_entity.pdbx_description
1 polymer ?
#
loop_
_entity_poly.entity_id
_entity_poly.type
_entity_poly.pdbx_seq_one_letter_code
_entity_poly.pdbx_strand_id
1 'polypeptide(L)'
;MKIKNNPLFWSVLLVIQMILLKILPYLTSVVEKFYASFIYVIVSTLNRIVFNMFSFSIGDVLYFLLALFIVYCLFLSIKNKNLFKTQTLLKITAFLSILLLLFNASWGFNYYRKPLVHHLKIDKTTFSQQEFEDFTTKLIEDINTIHLSITNNDSLKVNIPYDKDSIYVLSKNSYQAISEKYPFLKASNLRVKNSLFSTPLSYMGFAGYLNPFTNEAQVNSKIPLVSLVTTSCHEIGHQVGFGPEYEANMLAYLTSINYSDKYFNFSGKYMALRYVLNELYITNPKLYEKYVEKINPGILKNMEESYQFWEQYKNPLEPYFKTFYDVFLKSNAQKEGIKSYKRVVGLIINYHLNEEKLLKK
;
A
#
# COMPACT_ATOMS: atom_id res chain seq x y z
N MET A 1 44.34 -5.83 6.38
CA MET A 1 44.07 -4.61 5.58
C MET A 1 42.89 -3.87 6.22
N LYS A 2 43.14 -2.84 7.04
CA LYS A 2 42.05 -2.03 7.60
C LYS A 2 41.45 -1.23 6.44
N ILE A 3 40.29 -1.65 5.93
CA ILE A 3 39.50 -0.81 5.03
C ILE A 3 39.19 0.45 5.84
N LYS A 4 39.95 1.53 5.62
CA LYS A 4 39.61 2.83 6.18
C LYS A 4 38.26 3.18 5.56
N ASN A 5 37.18 3.03 6.33
CA ASN A 5 35.86 3.49 5.94
C ASN A 5 35.96 4.95 5.53
N ASN A 6 35.97 5.21 4.21
CA ASN A 6 36.11 6.55 3.65
C ASN A 6 34.71 7.07 3.34
N PRO A 7 34.15 8.02 4.13
CA PRO A 7 32.82 8.56 3.89
C PRO A 7 32.67 9.19 2.50
N LEU A 8 33.78 9.63 1.89
CA LEU A 8 33.78 10.16 0.52
C LEU A 8 33.35 9.10 -0.50
N PHE A 9 33.83 7.85 -0.37
CA PHE A 9 33.46 6.76 -1.28
C PHE A 9 31.94 6.55 -1.29
N TRP A 10 31.33 6.42 -0.12
CA TRP A 10 29.88 6.24 0.02
C TRP A 10 29.11 7.46 -0.47
N SER A 11 29.64 8.67 -0.26
CA SER A 11 29.03 9.91 -0.76
C SER A 11 29.02 9.97 -2.28
N VAL A 12 30.10 9.58 -2.94
CA VAL A 12 30.15 9.47 -4.41
C VAL A 12 29.21 8.37 -4.89
N LEU A 13 29.16 7.24 -4.19
CA LEU A 13 28.24 6.14 -4.50
C LEU A 13 26.77 6.58 -4.43
N LEU A 14 26.40 7.49 -3.52
CA LEU A 14 25.03 8.01 -3.45
C LEU A 14 24.61 8.67 -4.76
N VAL A 15 25.50 9.47 -5.36
CA VAL A 15 25.23 10.14 -6.65
C VAL A 15 25.05 9.09 -7.76
N ILE A 16 25.90 8.06 -7.78
CA ILE A 16 25.78 6.96 -8.74
C ILE A 16 24.44 6.23 -8.57
N GLN A 17 24.06 5.91 -7.34
CA GLN A 17 22.75 5.29 -7.04
C GLN A 17 21.60 6.15 -7.56
N MET A 18 21.62 7.46 -7.31
CA MET A 18 20.58 8.38 -7.80
C MET A 18 20.48 8.42 -9.33
N ILE A 19 21.61 8.33 -10.04
CA ILE A 19 21.62 8.24 -11.51
C ILE A 19 21.02 6.91 -11.96
N LEU A 20 21.41 5.79 -11.35
CA LEU A 20 20.87 4.46 -11.66
C LEU A 20 19.35 4.40 -11.49
N LEU A 21 18.81 4.97 -10.39
CA LEU A 21 17.37 5.01 -10.14
C LEU A 21 16.58 5.78 -11.22
N LYS A 22 17.20 6.72 -11.92
CA LYS A 22 16.59 7.42 -13.07
C LYS A 22 16.57 6.57 -14.34
N ILE A 23 17.41 5.55 -14.44
CA ILE A 23 17.52 4.66 -15.61
C ILE A 23 16.58 3.45 -15.47
N LEU A 24 16.36 2.95 -14.24
CA LEU A 24 15.53 1.77 -13.98
C LEU A 24 14.10 1.80 -14.57
N PRO A 25 13.38 2.95 -14.65
CA PRO A 25 12.07 3.00 -15.32
C PRO A 25 12.08 2.56 -16.79
N TYR A 26 13.24 2.61 -17.46
CA TYR A 26 13.41 2.18 -18.85
C TYR A 26 13.85 0.70 -18.96
N LEU A 27 14.14 0.05 -17.84
CA LEU A 27 14.65 -1.32 -17.75
C LEU A 27 13.71 -2.25 -16.99
N THR A 28 12.40 -2.00 -17.04
CA THR A 28 11.38 -2.73 -16.26
C THR A 28 11.43 -4.25 -16.47
N SER A 29 11.70 -4.71 -17.69
CA SER A 29 11.87 -6.14 -17.99
C SER A 29 13.09 -6.76 -17.28
N VAL A 30 14.18 -5.99 -17.11
CA VAL A 30 15.37 -6.43 -16.39
C VAL A 30 15.07 -6.51 -14.90
N VAL A 31 14.44 -5.46 -14.35
CA VAL A 31 14.02 -5.41 -12.94
C VAL A 31 13.07 -6.57 -12.62
N GLU A 32 12.08 -6.82 -13.48
CA GLU A 32 11.13 -7.92 -13.30
C GLU A 32 11.83 -9.28 -13.24
N LYS A 33 12.71 -9.56 -14.20
CA LYS A 33 13.36 -10.87 -14.34
C LYS A 33 14.42 -11.13 -13.25
N PHE A 34 15.30 -10.16 -13.01
CA PHE A 34 16.47 -10.37 -12.15
C PHE A 34 16.20 -9.96 -10.71
N TYR A 35 15.51 -8.85 -10.48
CA TYR A 35 15.24 -8.37 -9.13
C TYR A 35 13.93 -8.96 -8.59
N ALA A 36 12.77 -8.55 -9.14
CA ALA A 36 11.47 -8.85 -8.55
C ALA A 36 11.17 -10.36 -8.49
N SER A 37 11.49 -11.10 -9.56
CA SER A 37 11.21 -12.55 -9.66
C SER A 37 12.28 -13.45 -9.04
N PHE A 38 13.46 -12.93 -8.70
CA PHE A 38 14.58 -13.74 -8.21
C PHE A 38 15.19 -13.18 -6.93
N ILE A 39 15.96 -12.08 -7.00
CA ILE A 39 16.64 -11.51 -5.81
C ILE A 39 15.63 -11.16 -4.71
N TYR A 40 14.56 -10.45 -5.06
CA TYR A 40 13.54 -10.04 -4.11
C TYR A 40 12.81 -11.23 -3.48
N VAL A 41 12.53 -12.29 -4.26
CA VAL A 41 11.91 -13.50 -3.71
C VAL A 41 12.78 -14.12 -2.63
N ILE A 42 14.09 -14.21 -2.85
CA ILE A 42 15.04 -14.75 -1.86
C ILE A 42 15.10 -13.84 -0.63
N VAL A 43 15.39 -12.55 -0.82
CA VAL A 43 15.55 -11.57 0.28
C VAL A 43 14.28 -11.46 1.11
N SER A 44 13.13 -11.30 0.46
CA SER A 44 11.84 -11.15 1.15
C SER A 44 11.42 -12.42 1.88
N THR A 45 11.70 -13.61 1.32
CA THR A 45 11.43 -14.88 2.00
C THR A 45 12.28 -15.06 3.24
N LEU A 46 13.59 -14.77 3.17
CA LEU A 46 14.49 -14.83 4.33
C LEU A 46 14.06 -13.84 5.41
N ASN A 47 13.74 -12.61 5.03
CA ASN A 47 13.22 -11.61 5.96
C ASN A 47 11.94 -12.10 6.65
N ARG A 48 10.96 -12.61 5.89
CA ARG A 48 9.73 -13.14 6.48
C ARG A 48 9.97 -14.36 7.37
N ILE A 49 10.93 -15.23 7.07
CA ILE A 49 11.30 -16.35 7.97
C ILE A 49 11.82 -15.81 9.31
N VAL A 50 12.79 -14.90 9.27
CA VAL A 50 13.43 -14.36 10.47
C VAL A 50 12.46 -13.52 11.30
N PHE A 51 11.80 -12.55 10.69
CA PHE A 51 10.99 -11.58 11.42
C PHE A 51 9.63 -12.14 11.84
N ASN A 52 9.10 -13.18 11.18
CA ASN A 52 7.88 -13.83 11.65
C ASN A 52 8.07 -14.69 12.90
N MET A 53 9.30 -14.91 13.37
CA MET A 53 9.54 -15.54 14.68
C MET A 53 8.99 -14.70 15.84
N PHE A 54 8.82 -13.39 15.62
CA PHE A 54 8.32 -12.45 16.62
C PHE A 54 6.83 -12.13 16.37
N SER A 55 6.03 -12.09 17.43
CA SER A 55 4.60 -11.75 17.39
C SER A 55 4.34 -10.25 17.20
N PHE A 56 5.31 -9.40 17.53
CA PHE A 56 5.25 -7.95 17.35
C PHE A 56 6.10 -7.49 16.15
N SER A 57 5.93 -6.23 15.76
CA SER A 57 6.67 -5.64 14.65
C SER A 57 8.11 -5.29 15.04
N ILE A 58 9.08 -5.98 14.43
CA ILE A 58 10.51 -5.68 14.63
C ILE A 58 10.90 -4.42 13.85
N GLY A 59 10.30 -4.20 12.69
CA GLY A 59 10.47 -3.03 11.86
C GLY A 59 10.16 -1.73 12.61
N ASP A 60 9.06 -1.69 13.38
CA ASP A 60 8.75 -0.55 14.24
C ASP A 60 9.84 -0.32 15.30
N VAL A 61 10.34 -1.38 15.93
CA VAL A 61 11.45 -1.27 16.91
C VAL A 61 12.71 -0.72 16.25
N LEU A 62 13.06 -1.20 15.06
CA LEU A 62 14.22 -0.69 14.31
C LEU A 62 14.05 0.79 13.93
N TYR A 63 12.85 1.21 13.51
CA TYR A 63 12.55 2.61 13.24
C TYR A 63 12.64 3.48 14.49
N PHE A 64 12.14 2.99 15.63
CA PHE A 64 12.27 3.69 16.90
C PHE A 64 13.74 3.88 17.31
N LEU A 65 14.53 2.80 17.26
CA LEU A 65 15.96 2.84 17.57
C LEU A 65 16.73 3.74 16.60
N LEU A 66 16.39 3.70 15.31
CA LEU A 66 16.98 4.58 14.30
C LEU A 66 16.66 6.06 14.60
N ALA A 67 15.42 6.37 14.97
CA ALA A 67 15.03 7.73 15.35
C ALA A 67 15.82 8.23 16.57
N LEU A 68 15.96 7.40 17.62
CA LEU A 68 16.78 7.73 18.79
C LEU A 68 18.26 7.95 18.43
N PHE A 69 18.81 7.09 17.56
CA PHE A 69 20.18 7.23 17.08
C PHE A 69 20.38 8.54 16.31
N ILE A 70 19.46 8.90 15.41
CA ILE A 70 19.52 10.16 14.66
C ILE A 70 19.45 11.36 15.62
N VAL A 71 18.53 11.36 16.59
CA VAL A 71 18.40 12.44 17.59
C VAL A 71 19.68 12.57 18.40
N TYR A 72 20.27 11.46 18.85
CA TYR A 72 21.53 11.44 19.57
C TYR A 72 22.69 12.02 18.73
N CYS A 73 22.82 11.60 17.47
CA CYS A 73 23.83 12.12 16.55
C CYS A 73 23.66 13.62 16.27
N LEU A 74 22.42 14.09 16.12
CA LEU A 74 22.10 15.51 15.95
C LEU A 74 22.49 16.31 17.20
N PHE A 75 22.10 15.84 18.38
CA PHE A 75 22.45 16.46 19.65
C PHE A 75 23.97 16.62 19.81
N LEU A 76 24.74 15.57 19.57
CA LEU A 76 26.21 15.62 19.60
C LEU A 76 26.79 16.58 18.57
N SER A 77 26.22 16.61 17.36
CA SER A 77 26.69 17.49 16.28
C SER A 77 26.43 18.96 16.58
N ILE A 78 25.30 19.28 17.22
CA ILE A 78 24.94 20.63 17.67
C ILE A 78 25.82 21.03 18.86
N LYS A 79 25.91 20.19 19.90
CA LYS A 79 26.73 20.44 21.09
C LYS A 79 28.19 20.73 20.74
N ASN A 80 28.75 19.98 19.80
CA ASN A 80 30.13 20.13 19.36
C ASN A 80 30.31 21.16 18.22
N LYS A 81 29.25 21.89 17.81
CA LYS A 81 29.26 22.87 16.70
C LYS A 81 29.86 22.31 15.40
N ASN A 82 29.59 21.03 15.12
CA ASN A 82 30.18 20.28 14.01
C ASN A 82 29.18 19.95 12.90
N LEU A 83 27.91 20.32 13.03
CA LEU A 83 26.83 19.92 12.12
C LEU A 83 27.14 20.25 10.65
N PHE A 84 27.67 21.45 10.38
CA PHE A 84 27.96 21.92 9.03
C PHE A 84 29.41 21.70 8.58
N LYS A 85 30.22 20.98 9.36
CA LYS A 85 31.59 20.65 8.94
C LYS A 85 31.55 19.60 7.83
N THR A 86 32.42 19.75 6.83
CA THR A 86 32.50 18.84 5.67
C THR A 86 32.59 17.37 6.08
N GLN A 87 33.36 17.05 7.12
CA GLN A 87 33.50 15.67 7.62
C GLN A 87 32.19 15.11 8.18
N THR A 88 31.37 15.93 8.84
CA THR A 88 30.04 15.53 9.34
C THR A 88 29.07 15.35 8.18
N LEU A 89 29.07 16.29 7.23
CA LEU A 89 28.24 16.19 6.01
C LEU A 89 28.57 14.92 5.22
N LEU A 90 29.86 14.61 5.03
CA LEU A 90 30.30 13.37 4.36
C LEU A 90 29.85 12.10 5.09
N LYS A 91 29.78 12.11 6.43
CA LYS A 91 29.24 10.98 7.21
C LYS A 91 27.73 10.86 7.03
N ILE A 92 27.00 11.97 7.00
CA ILE A 92 25.55 11.99 6.76
C ILE A 92 25.25 11.45 5.36
N THR A 93 25.94 11.94 4.32
CA THR A 93 25.74 11.45 2.95
C THR A 93 26.18 10.01 2.78
N ALA A 94 27.25 9.57 3.45
CA ALA A 94 27.63 8.16 3.49
C ALA A 94 26.53 7.29 4.14
N PHE A 95 25.96 7.73 5.25
CA PHE A 95 24.86 7.04 5.92
C PHE A 95 23.63 6.94 5.02
N LEU A 96 23.23 8.05 4.36
CA LEU A 96 22.13 8.07 3.40
C LEU A 96 22.39 7.15 2.20
N SER A 97 23.63 7.08 1.71
CA SER A 97 24.05 6.16 0.64
C SER A 97 23.82 4.70 1.00
N ILE A 98 24.22 4.31 2.23
CA ILE A 98 24.03 2.95 2.73
C ILE A 98 22.54 2.68 2.92
N LEU A 99 21.80 3.61 3.51
CA LEU A 99 20.36 3.47 3.73
C LEU A 99 19.59 3.30 2.40
N LEU A 100 19.92 4.12 1.39
CA LEU A 100 19.32 4.03 0.06
C LEU A 100 19.65 2.70 -0.63
N LEU A 101 20.89 2.22 -0.49
CA LEU A 101 21.31 0.94 -1.03
C LEU A 101 20.54 -0.21 -0.39
N LEU A 102 20.47 -0.22 0.95
CA LEU A 102 19.74 -1.24 1.71
C LEU A 102 18.24 -1.20 1.38
N PHE A 103 17.64 -0.02 1.29
CA PHE A 103 16.24 0.14 0.91
C PHE A 103 15.97 -0.46 -0.47
N ASN A 104 16.75 -0.09 -1.47
CA ASN A 104 16.55 -0.54 -2.85
C ASN A 104 16.82 -2.04 -3.02
N ALA A 105 17.88 -2.55 -2.40
CA ALA A 105 18.23 -3.97 -2.44
C ALA A 105 17.23 -4.85 -1.69
N SER A 106 16.59 -4.33 -0.64
CA SER A 106 15.61 -5.09 0.16
C SER A 106 14.21 -5.03 -0.44
N TRP A 107 13.79 -3.88 -0.97
CA TRP A 107 12.45 -3.72 -1.52
C TRP A 107 12.32 -2.67 -2.64
N GLY A 108 12.99 -1.52 -2.54
CA GLY A 108 12.72 -0.32 -3.35
C GLY A 108 12.80 -0.51 -4.87
N PHE A 109 13.61 -1.46 -5.39
CA PHE A 109 13.60 -1.72 -6.83
C PHE A 109 12.26 -2.25 -7.37
N ASN A 110 11.34 -2.70 -6.50
CA ASN A 110 9.98 -3.10 -6.88
C ASN A 110 9.13 -1.96 -7.46
N TYR A 111 9.50 -0.68 -7.27
CA TYR A 111 8.83 0.42 -7.97
C TYR A 111 9.08 0.44 -9.47
N TYR A 112 10.14 -0.22 -9.94
CA TYR A 112 10.58 -0.22 -11.34
C TYR A 112 10.31 -1.55 -12.04
N ARG A 113 9.54 -2.44 -11.43
CA ARG A 113 9.16 -3.73 -12.01
C ARG A 113 8.15 -3.57 -13.15
N LYS A 114 7.74 -4.67 -13.79
CA LYS A 114 6.64 -4.57 -14.77
C LYS A 114 5.33 -4.22 -14.05
N PRO A 115 4.56 -3.24 -14.55
CA PRO A 115 3.35 -2.79 -13.87
C PRO A 115 2.30 -3.90 -13.81
N LEU A 116 1.45 -3.88 -12.78
CA LEU A 116 0.42 -4.92 -12.55
C LEU A 116 -0.46 -5.19 -13.77
N VAL A 117 -0.78 -4.18 -14.58
CA VAL A 117 -1.57 -4.31 -15.82
C VAL A 117 -0.98 -5.31 -16.80
N HIS A 118 0.35 -5.43 -16.86
CA HIS A 118 1.02 -6.41 -17.71
C HIS A 118 0.74 -7.83 -17.21
N HIS A 119 0.71 -8.05 -15.90
CA HIS A 119 0.43 -9.35 -15.31
C HIS A 119 -1.04 -9.75 -15.42
N LEU A 120 -1.95 -8.77 -15.29
CA LEU A 120 -3.40 -8.97 -15.43
C LEU A 120 -3.87 -8.95 -16.90
N LYS A 121 -2.97 -8.69 -17.86
CA LYS A 121 -3.31 -8.55 -19.30
C LYS A 121 -4.41 -7.50 -19.52
N ILE A 122 -4.26 -6.35 -18.88
CA ILE A 122 -5.15 -5.20 -19.03
C ILE A 122 -4.58 -4.25 -20.10
N ASP A 123 -5.34 -4.01 -21.18
CA ASP A 123 -4.85 -3.30 -22.37
C ASP A 123 -4.82 -1.77 -22.18
N LYS A 124 -5.78 -1.21 -21.42
CA LYS A 124 -5.88 0.22 -21.13
C LYS A 124 -6.26 0.44 -19.66
N THR A 125 -5.90 1.59 -19.12
CA THR A 125 -6.31 2.02 -17.77
C THR A 125 -7.25 3.22 -17.80
N THR A 126 -7.60 3.70 -19.00
CA THR A 126 -8.56 4.78 -19.23
C THR A 126 -9.96 4.19 -19.41
N PHE A 127 -10.98 5.00 -19.14
CA PHE A 127 -12.38 4.63 -19.27
C PHE A 127 -13.18 5.83 -19.80
N SER A 128 -14.25 5.54 -20.55
CA SER A 128 -15.25 6.51 -20.95
C SER A 128 -16.20 6.83 -19.80
N GLN A 129 -16.95 7.93 -19.92
CA GLN A 129 -17.97 8.26 -18.94
C GLN A 129 -19.03 7.16 -18.83
N GLN A 130 -19.45 6.57 -19.96
CA GLN A 130 -20.42 5.48 -19.96
C GLN A 130 -19.88 4.24 -19.24
N GLU A 131 -18.65 3.80 -19.55
CA GLU A 131 -18.00 2.66 -18.87
C GLU A 131 -17.91 2.89 -17.35
N PHE A 132 -17.70 4.14 -16.91
CA PHE A 132 -17.67 4.51 -15.49
C PHE A 132 -19.04 4.48 -14.84
N GLU A 133 -20.08 5.02 -15.49
CA GLU A 133 -21.45 5.02 -14.97
C GLU A 133 -22.05 3.61 -14.91
N ASP A 134 -21.79 2.78 -15.93
CA ASP A 134 -22.21 1.38 -15.97
C ASP A 134 -21.57 0.59 -14.83
N PHE A 135 -20.24 0.72 -14.66
CA PHE A 135 -19.53 0.09 -13.56
C PHE A 135 -20.02 0.58 -12.19
N THR A 136 -20.26 1.89 -12.04
CA THR A 136 -20.75 2.47 -10.78
C THR A 136 -22.11 1.90 -10.40
N THR A 137 -23.04 1.84 -11.36
CA THR A 137 -24.37 1.26 -11.15
C THR A 137 -24.25 -0.20 -10.72
N LYS A 138 -23.46 -0.99 -11.46
CA LYS A 138 -23.24 -2.40 -11.14
C LYS A 138 -22.60 -2.62 -9.77
N LEU A 139 -21.60 -1.81 -9.42
CA LEU A 139 -20.93 -1.88 -8.12
C LEU A 139 -21.90 -1.59 -6.97
N ILE A 140 -22.79 -0.61 -7.12
CA ILE A 140 -23.80 -0.26 -6.11
C ILE A 140 -24.81 -1.41 -5.94
N GLU A 141 -25.27 -2.01 -7.03
CA GLU A 141 -26.16 -3.19 -6.96
C GLU A 141 -25.49 -4.36 -6.24
N ASP A 142 -24.24 -4.66 -6.61
CA ASP A 142 -23.49 -5.78 -6.06
C ASP A 142 -23.13 -5.60 -4.58
N ILE A 143 -22.80 -4.37 -4.15
CA ILE A 143 -22.52 -4.07 -2.74
C ILE A 143 -23.79 -4.02 -1.90
N ASN A 144 -24.91 -3.49 -2.43
CA ASN A 144 -26.20 -3.53 -1.74
C ASN A 144 -26.67 -4.97 -1.51
N THR A 145 -26.50 -5.83 -2.52
CA THR A 145 -26.87 -7.25 -2.45
C THR A 145 -26.07 -7.98 -1.38
N ILE A 146 -24.74 -7.84 -1.36
CA ILE A 146 -23.92 -8.51 -0.35
C ILE A 146 -24.08 -7.90 1.04
N HIS A 147 -24.35 -6.59 1.13
CA HIS A 147 -24.72 -5.93 2.38
C HIS A 147 -25.96 -6.60 2.98
N LEU A 148 -27.04 -6.72 2.21
CA LEU A 148 -28.27 -7.36 2.66
C LEU A 148 -28.08 -8.84 3.03
N SER A 149 -27.22 -9.59 2.34
CA SER A 149 -26.92 -10.98 2.70
C SER A 149 -26.08 -11.15 3.98
N ILE A 150 -25.49 -10.05 4.47
CA ILE A 150 -24.77 -10.00 5.75
C ILE A 150 -25.69 -9.54 6.86
N THR A 151 -26.41 -8.45 6.66
CA THR A 151 -27.14 -7.73 7.72
C THR A 151 -28.60 -8.14 7.82
N ASN A 152 -29.18 -8.70 6.75
CA ASN A 152 -30.62 -8.88 6.57
C ASN A 152 -31.43 -7.57 6.80
N ASN A 153 -30.77 -6.41 6.67
CA ASN A 153 -31.35 -5.10 6.95
C ASN A 153 -30.55 -4.00 6.21
N ASP A 154 -31.22 -3.19 5.40
CA ASP A 154 -30.57 -2.12 4.60
C ASP A 154 -29.96 -0.99 5.43
N SER A 155 -30.42 -0.82 6.67
CA SER A 155 -30.15 0.33 7.52
C SER A 155 -29.12 0.05 8.62
N LEU A 156 -28.78 -1.22 8.86
CA LEU A 156 -27.74 -1.60 9.81
C LEU A 156 -26.38 -1.67 9.11
N LYS A 157 -25.33 -1.14 9.75
CA LYS A 157 -23.97 -1.27 9.23
C LYS A 157 -23.49 -2.73 9.26
N VAL A 158 -22.56 -3.07 8.38
CA VAL A 158 -21.86 -4.36 8.46
C VAL A 158 -20.87 -4.33 9.61
N ASN A 159 -20.98 -5.31 10.51
CA ASN A 159 -19.98 -5.58 11.54
C ASN A 159 -19.14 -6.79 11.10
N ILE A 160 -17.82 -6.61 11.04
CA ILE A 160 -16.89 -7.71 10.75
C ILE A 160 -16.85 -8.63 11.98
N PRO A 161 -17.16 -9.94 11.86
CA PRO A 161 -17.26 -10.84 12.99
C PRO A 161 -15.89 -11.38 13.46
N TYR A 162 -14.82 -10.96 12.80
CA TYR A 162 -13.46 -11.43 13.00
C TYR A 162 -12.68 -10.48 13.90
N ASP A 163 -11.86 -11.04 14.79
CA ASP A 163 -10.80 -10.27 15.42
C ASP A 163 -9.67 -9.95 14.41
N LYS A 164 -8.71 -9.13 14.83
CA LYS A 164 -7.63 -8.64 13.96
C LYS A 164 -6.73 -9.77 13.47
N ASP A 165 -6.39 -10.71 14.35
CA ASP A 165 -5.51 -11.83 13.99
C ASP A 165 -6.17 -12.76 12.98
N SER A 166 -7.49 -12.99 13.12
CA SER A 166 -8.30 -13.71 12.15
C SER A 166 -8.33 -12.99 10.80
N ILE A 167 -8.50 -11.66 10.78
CA ILE A 167 -8.42 -10.86 9.55
C ILE A 167 -7.06 -11.06 8.88
N TYR A 168 -5.95 -11.03 9.63
CA TYR A 168 -4.60 -11.20 9.07
C TYR A 168 -4.39 -12.59 8.46
N VAL A 169 -4.89 -13.63 9.11
CA VAL A 169 -4.86 -15.00 8.56
C VAL A 169 -5.70 -15.10 7.29
N LEU A 170 -6.93 -14.56 7.29
CA LEU A 170 -7.81 -14.58 6.14
C LEU A 170 -7.25 -13.75 4.96
N SER A 171 -6.61 -12.62 5.22
CA SER A 171 -5.92 -11.82 4.19
C SER A 171 -4.75 -12.57 3.56
N LYS A 172 -4.01 -13.39 4.31
CA LYS A 172 -3.02 -14.30 3.73
C LYS A 172 -3.71 -15.36 2.86
N ASN A 173 -4.79 -15.95 3.36
CA ASN A 173 -5.50 -17.02 2.65
C ASN A 173 -6.14 -16.53 1.35
N SER A 174 -6.60 -15.27 1.29
CA SER A 174 -7.12 -14.69 0.04
C SER A 174 -6.06 -14.59 -1.05
N TYR A 175 -4.81 -14.25 -0.70
CA TYR A 175 -3.68 -14.30 -1.62
C TYR A 175 -3.32 -15.73 -2.05
N GLN A 176 -3.40 -16.69 -1.14
CA GLN A 176 -3.18 -18.10 -1.50
C GLN A 176 -4.22 -18.59 -2.50
N ALA A 177 -5.51 -18.35 -2.24
CA ALA A 177 -6.59 -18.73 -3.14
C ALA A 177 -6.44 -18.09 -4.52
N ILE A 178 -6.19 -16.77 -4.57
CA ILE A 178 -6.11 -16.09 -5.86
C ILE A 178 -4.83 -16.40 -6.65
N SER A 179 -3.79 -16.93 -5.98
CA SER A 179 -2.56 -17.35 -6.64
C SER A 179 -2.74 -18.55 -7.58
N GLU A 180 -3.84 -19.30 -7.46
CA GLU A 180 -4.22 -20.34 -8.42
C GLU A 180 -4.55 -19.74 -9.79
N LYS A 181 -5.30 -18.62 -9.82
CA LYS A 181 -5.60 -17.85 -11.05
C LYS A 181 -4.41 -16.99 -11.48
N TYR A 182 -3.68 -16.42 -10.53
CA TYR A 182 -2.57 -15.48 -10.76
C TYR A 182 -1.29 -15.94 -10.07
N PRO A 183 -0.51 -16.86 -10.68
CA PRO A 183 0.68 -17.46 -10.04
C PRO A 183 1.76 -16.46 -9.60
N PHE A 184 1.81 -15.27 -10.20
CA PHE A 184 2.75 -14.21 -9.82
C PHE A 184 2.47 -13.61 -8.42
N LEU A 185 1.30 -13.89 -7.83
CA LEU A 185 0.95 -13.50 -6.46
C LEU A 185 1.35 -14.56 -5.42
N LYS A 186 1.86 -15.71 -5.85
CA LYS A 186 2.28 -16.77 -4.93
C LYS A 186 3.47 -16.32 -4.10
N ALA A 187 3.29 -16.28 -2.78
CA ALA A 187 4.36 -15.97 -1.84
C ALA A 187 4.26 -16.84 -0.58
N SER A 188 5.41 -17.15 0.02
CA SER A 188 5.53 -17.91 1.25
C SER A 188 5.63 -16.99 2.47
N ASN A 189 5.19 -17.46 3.63
CA ASN A 189 5.38 -16.79 4.92
C ASN A 189 4.83 -15.35 4.98
N LEU A 190 3.80 -15.05 4.19
CA LEU A 190 3.07 -13.78 4.30
C LEU A 190 2.52 -13.63 5.72
N ARG A 191 2.66 -12.43 6.29
CA ARG A 191 2.17 -12.13 7.63
C ARG A 191 1.97 -10.63 7.78
N VAL A 192 0.78 -10.28 8.23
CA VAL A 192 0.42 -8.93 8.67
C VAL A 192 0.62 -8.84 10.18
N LYS A 193 1.08 -7.69 10.65
CA LYS A 193 1.30 -7.41 12.07
C LYS A 193 0.69 -6.07 12.45
N ASN A 194 0.24 -5.99 13.70
CA ASN A 194 -0.11 -4.70 14.31
C ASN A 194 1.14 -3.81 14.35
N SER A 195 1.03 -2.57 13.86
CA SER A 195 2.08 -1.58 14.07
C SER A 195 2.08 -1.11 15.52
N LEU A 196 3.26 -1.11 16.16
CA LEU A 196 3.51 -0.46 17.45
C LEU A 196 3.26 1.05 17.37
N PHE A 197 3.25 1.63 16.17
CA PHE A 197 2.96 3.03 15.89
C PHE A 197 1.51 3.28 15.47
N SER A 198 0.56 2.39 15.77
CA SER A 198 -0.85 2.57 15.36
C SER A 198 -1.43 3.96 15.73
N THR A 199 -1.14 4.49 16.93
CA THR A 199 -1.60 5.86 17.30
C THR A 199 -0.90 6.96 16.50
N PRO A 200 0.44 7.02 16.42
CA PRO A 200 1.12 7.95 15.51
C PRO A 200 0.61 7.88 14.07
N LEU A 201 0.44 6.67 13.52
CA LEU A 201 -0.06 6.45 12.16
C LEU A 201 -1.45 7.07 11.96
N SER A 202 -2.33 6.97 12.96
CA SER A 202 -3.64 7.62 12.91
C SER A 202 -3.53 9.14 12.77
N TYR A 203 -2.67 9.81 13.57
CA TYR A 203 -2.42 11.25 13.44
C TYR A 203 -1.73 11.61 12.12
N MET A 204 -0.91 10.71 11.58
CA MET A 204 -0.26 10.93 10.29
C MET A 204 -1.19 10.66 9.08
N GLY A 205 -2.36 10.05 9.31
CA GLY A 205 -3.31 9.70 8.26
C GLY A 205 -2.98 8.42 7.49
N PHE A 206 -2.22 7.49 8.09
CA PHE A 206 -1.82 6.23 7.46
C PHE A 206 -2.54 5.02 8.07
N ALA A 207 -3.07 4.16 7.20
CA ALA A 207 -3.77 2.94 7.60
C ALA A 207 -2.83 1.73 7.75
N GLY A 208 -1.67 1.77 7.09
CA GLY A 208 -0.66 0.72 7.10
C GLY A 208 0.56 1.17 6.33
N TYR A 209 1.60 0.33 6.38
CA TYR A 209 2.77 0.44 5.55
C TYR A 209 3.56 -0.87 5.55
N LEU A 210 4.37 -1.08 4.51
CA LEU A 210 5.38 -2.14 4.49
C LEU A 210 6.71 -1.63 5.06
N ASN A 211 7.32 -2.35 5.99
CA ASN A 211 8.72 -2.11 6.30
C ASN A 211 9.62 -2.70 5.19
N PRO A 212 10.37 -1.89 4.44
CA PRO A 212 11.19 -2.38 3.34
C PRO A 212 12.42 -3.17 3.80
N PHE A 213 12.87 -2.99 5.05
CA PHE A 213 14.06 -3.65 5.60
C PHE A 213 13.74 -5.00 6.25
N THR A 214 12.58 -5.13 6.88
CA THR A 214 12.14 -6.38 7.53
C THR A 214 11.07 -7.14 6.73
N ASN A 215 10.53 -6.54 5.68
CA ASN A 215 9.42 -7.06 4.87
C ASN A 215 8.14 -7.37 5.68
N GLU A 216 7.97 -6.75 6.84
CA GLU A 216 6.75 -6.88 7.64
C GLU A 216 5.65 -5.95 7.09
N ALA A 217 4.50 -6.51 6.75
CA ALA A 217 3.28 -5.75 6.47
C ALA A 217 2.71 -5.26 7.81
N GLN A 218 2.75 -3.96 8.06
CA GLN A 218 2.32 -3.37 9.31
C GLN A 218 1.04 -2.58 9.09
N VAL A 219 0.04 -2.83 9.92
CA VAL A 219 -1.25 -2.13 9.82
C VAL A 219 -1.51 -1.32 11.07
N ASN A 220 -2.15 -0.17 10.88
CA ASN A 220 -2.74 0.60 11.95
C ASN A 220 -3.92 -0.20 12.51
N SER A 221 -3.67 -0.83 13.65
CA SER A 221 -4.62 -1.73 14.29
C SER A 221 -5.87 -1.03 14.85
N LYS A 222 -5.94 0.31 14.81
CA LYS A 222 -7.06 1.07 15.36
C LYS A 222 -8.15 1.39 14.34
N ILE A 223 -7.88 1.28 13.04
CA ILE A 223 -8.85 1.62 11.99
C ILE A 223 -10.08 0.67 12.07
N PRO A 224 -11.25 1.10 11.56
CA PRO A 224 -12.43 0.23 11.52
C PRO A 224 -12.15 -1.09 10.82
N LEU A 225 -12.69 -2.19 11.34
CA LEU A 225 -12.37 -3.54 10.86
C LEU A 225 -12.69 -3.75 9.37
N VAL A 226 -13.76 -3.12 8.86
CA VAL A 226 -14.10 -3.14 7.42
C VAL A 226 -12.98 -2.57 6.55
N SER A 227 -12.26 -1.56 7.04
CA SER A 227 -11.08 -1.01 6.36
C SER A 227 -9.84 -1.85 6.63
N LEU A 228 -9.71 -2.43 7.84
CA LEU A 228 -8.57 -3.29 8.20
C LEU A 228 -8.44 -4.49 7.28
N VAL A 229 -9.54 -5.05 6.79
CA VAL A 229 -9.54 -6.15 5.80
C VAL A 229 -8.80 -5.75 4.54
N THR A 230 -9.20 -4.67 3.88
CA THR A 230 -8.56 -4.25 2.62
C THR A 230 -7.18 -3.65 2.84
N THR A 231 -6.94 -2.95 3.95
CA THR A 231 -5.61 -2.49 4.33
C THR A 231 -4.65 -3.69 4.53
N SER A 232 -5.09 -4.76 5.17
CA SER A 232 -4.25 -5.96 5.33
C SER A 232 -3.92 -6.60 3.98
N CYS A 233 -4.90 -6.71 3.07
CA CYS A 233 -4.66 -7.18 1.71
C CYS A 233 -3.75 -6.23 0.90
N HIS A 234 -3.85 -4.91 1.14
CA HIS A 234 -3.02 -3.89 0.50
C HIS A 234 -1.54 -4.04 0.92
N GLU A 235 -1.27 -4.13 2.22
CA GLU A 235 0.11 -4.30 2.71
C GLU A 235 0.72 -5.63 2.30
N ILE A 236 -0.08 -6.69 2.16
CA ILE A 236 0.38 -7.93 1.53
C ILE A 236 0.73 -7.71 0.05
N GLY A 237 0.02 -6.83 -0.66
CA GLY A 237 0.34 -6.41 -2.03
C GLY A 237 1.75 -5.84 -2.13
N HIS A 238 2.15 -5.04 -1.15
CA HIS A 238 3.52 -4.58 -1.01
C HIS A 238 4.50 -5.71 -0.64
N GLN A 239 4.12 -6.64 0.25
CA GLN A 239 4.94 -7.82 0.58
C GLN A 239 5.23 -8.71 -0.62
N VAL A 240 4.28 -8.88 -1.55
CA VAL A 240 4.49 -9.65 -2.78
C VAL A 240 5.25 -8.85 -3.86
N GLY A 241 5.64 -7.61 -3.54
CA GLY A 241 6.58 -6.81 -4.33
C GLY A 241 5.93 -5.89 -5.36
N PHE A 242 4.68 -5.45 -5.16
CA PHE A 242 4.11 -4.36 -5.96
C PHE A 242 4.29 -3.05 -5.19
N GLY A 243 5.20 -2.20 -5.68
CA GLY A 243 5.55 -0.93 -5.03
C GLY A 243 4.48 0.16 -5.15
N PRO A 244 3.91 0.42 -6.34
CA PRO A 244 2.97 1.53 -6.49
C PRO A 244 1.66 1.34 -5.72
N GLU A 245 1.23 2.38 -5.01
CA GLU A 245 0.01 2.39 -4.17
C GLU A 245 -1.25 1.96 -4.92
N TYR A 246 -1.40 2.42 -6.16
CA TYR A 246 -2.59 2.11 -6.96
C TYR A 246 -2.65 0.63 -7.37
N GLU A 247 -1.49 -0.02 -7.49
CA GLU A 247 -1.39 -1.46 -7.77
C GLU A 247 -1.69 -2.26 -6.51
N ALA A 248 -1.17 -1.84 -5.35
CA ALA A 248 -1.51 -2.45 -4.07
C ALA A 248 -3.01 -2.32 -3.73
N ASN A 249 -3.63 -1.18 -4.02
CA ASN A 249 -5.08 -0.98 -3.92
C ASN A 249 -5.87 -1.89 -4.88
N MET A 250 -5.40 -2.05 -6.12
CA MET A 250 -6.01 -2.98 -7.07
C MET A 250 -5.89 -4.43 -6.59
N LEU A 251 -4.74 -4.83 -6.02
CA LEU A 251 -4.58 -6.16 -5.44
C LEU A 251 -5.46 -6.37 -4.21
N ALA A 252 -5.57 -5.37 -3.33
CA ALA A 252 -6.49 -5.42 -2.20
C ALA A 252 -7.94 -5.62 -2.65
N TYR A 253 -8.37 -4.92 -3.70
CA TYR A 253 -9.68 -5.12 -4.32
C TYR A 253 -9.80 -6.54 -4.87
N LEU A 254 -8.90 -6.92 -5.78
CA LEU A 254 -8.92 -8.18 -6.51
C LEU A 254 -8.92 -9.40 -5.60
N THR A 255 -8.03 -9.42 -4.60
CA THR A 255 -7.94 -10.51 -3.62
C THR A 255 -9.17 -10.58 -2.71
N SER A 256 -9.77 -9.45 -2.36
CA SER A 256 -10.95 -9.41 -1.49
C SER A 256 -12.24 -9.84 -2.22
N ILE A 257 -12.45 -9.40 -3.47
CA ILE A 257 -13.68 -9.73 -4.22
C ILE A 257 -13.70 -11.16 -4.76
N ASN A 258 -12.54 -11.78 -4.97
CA ASN A 258 -12.45 -13.17 -5.43
C ASN A 258 -12.32 -14.19 -4.28
N TYR A 259 -12.28 -13.72 -3.03
CA TYR A 259 -12.27 -14.60 -1.87
C TYR A 259 -13.70 -15.01 -1.49
N SER A 260 -13.88 -16.27 -1.10
CA SER A 260 -15.18 -16.88 -0.77
C SER A 260 -15.86 -16.26 0.45
N ASP A 261 -15.13 -15.53 1.29
CA ASP A 261 -15.68 -14.91 2.49
C ASP A 261 -16.49 -13.66 2.14
N LYS A 262 -17.76 -13.63 2.57
CA LYS A 262 -18.67 -12.53 2.26
C LYS A 262 -18.26 -11.18 2.86
N TYR A 263 -17.57 -11.17 4.00
CA TYR A 263 -17.10 -9.94 4.65
C TYR A 263 -15.88 -9.35 3.93
N PHE A 264 -14.99 -10.20 3.41
CA PHE A 264 -13.91 -9.77 2.51
C PHE A 264 -14.48 -9.22 1.21
N ASN A 265 -15.42 -9.92 0.59
CA ASN A 265 -16.05 -9.46 -0.64
C ASN A 265 -16.76 -8.10 -0.45
N PHE A 266 -17.50 -7.93 0.66
CA PHE A 266 -18.08 -6.65 1.05
C PHE A 266 -17.01 -5.57 1.25
N SER A 267 -15.94 -5.86 1.99
CA SER A 267 -14.87 -4.90 2.27
C SER A 267 -14.14 -4.44 1.00
N GLY A 268 -13.89 -5.37 0.06
CA GLY A 268 -13.33 -5.06 -1.26
C GLY A 268 -14.23 -4.14 -2.08
N LYS A 269 -15.53 -4.46 -2.18
CA LYS A 269 -16.52 -3.61 -2.87
C LYS A 269 -16.70 -2.25 -2.17
N TYR A 270 -16.70 -2.24 -0.85
CA TYR A 270 -16.76 -1.02 -0.03
C TYR A 270 -15.57 -0.09 -0.32
N MET A 271 -14.36 -0.62 -0.41
CA MET A 271 -13.19 0.15 -0.79
C MET A 271 -13.31 0.73 -2.21
N ALA A 272 -13.74 -0.08 -3.19
CA ALA A 272 -13.96 0.39 -4.57
C ALA A 272 -15.04 1.47 -4.64
N LEU A 273 -16.14 1.30 -3.90
CA LEU A 273 -17.23 2.27 -3.84
C LEU A 273 -16.74 3.62 -3.32
N ARG A 274 -15.89 3.62 -2.28
CA ARG A 274 -15.28 4.87 -1.79
C ARG A 274 -14.43 5.58 -2.85
N TYR A 275 -13.68 4.84 -3.66
CA TYR A 275 -12.91 5.46 -4.75
C TYR A 275 -13.79 6.04 -5.84
N VAL A 276 -14.82 5.31 -6.27
CA VAL A 276 -15.79 5.76 -7.27
C VAL A 276 -16.55 6.99 -6.80
N LEU A 277 -17.05 6.97 -5.56
CA LEU A 277 -17.76 8.11 -4.98
C LEU A 277 -16.86 9.35 -4.81
N ASN A 278 -15.59 9.17 -4.45
CA ASN A 278 -14.65 10.29 -4.36
C ASN A 278 -14.37 10.91 -5.75
N GLU A 279 -14.21 10.09 -6.79
CA GLU A 279 -14.06 10.59 -8.17
C GLU A 279 -15.33 11.33 -8.62
N LEU A 280 -16.53 10.79 -8.33
CA LEU A 280 -17.80 11.46 -8.61
C LEU A 280 -17.94 12.79 -7.88
N TYR A 281 -17.59 12.85 -6.60
CA TYR A 281 -17.65 14.08 -5.81
C TYR A 281 -16.79 15.19 -6.43
N ILE A 282 -15.62 14.84 -6.96
CA ILE A 282 -14.70 15.80 -7.59
C ILE A 282 -15.17 16.19 -9.00
N THR A 283 -15.68 15.24 -9.79
CA THR A 283 -15.91 15.41 -11.24
C THR A 283 -17.35 15.73 -11.60
N ASN A 284 -18.33 15.21 -10.86
CA ASN A 284 -19.77 15.40 -11.12
C ASN A 284 -20.62 15.31 -9.83
N PRO A 285 -20.67 16.40 -9.02
CA PRO A 285 -21.39 16.42 -7.74
C PRO A 285 -22.89 16.08 -7.84
N LYS A 286 -23.56 16.46 -8.93
CA LYS A 286 -24.98 16.12 -9.14
C LYS A 286 -25.20 14.63 -9.33
N LEU A 287 -24.26 13.96 -10.00
CA LEU A 287 -24.33 12.52 -10.21
C LEU A 287 -23.91 11.76 -8.95
N TYR A 288 -22.97 12.31 -8.17
CA TYR A 288 -22.64 11.81 -6.83
C TYR A 288 -23.90 11.71 -5.95
N GLU A 289 -24.69 12.78 -5.82
CA GLU A 289 -25.92 12.79 -5.01
C GLU A 289 -26.89 11.68 -5.44
N LYS A 290 -27.14 11.56 -6.75
CA LYS A 290 -28.02 10.51 -7.32
C LYS A 290 -27.53 9.09 -7.04
N TYR A 291 -26.22 8.85 -7.02
CA TYR A 291 -25.68 7.53 -6.73
C TYR A 291 -25.70 7.24 -5.23
N VAL A 292 -25.47 8.23 -4.37
CA VAL A 292 -25.55 8.07 -2.92
C VAL A 292 -26.96 7.66 -2.48
N GLU A 293 -28.01 8.22 -3.09
CA GLU A 293 -29.41 7.85 -2.83
C GLU A 293 -29.72 6.36 -3.12
N LYS A 294 -28.93 5.71 -3.99
CA LYS A 294 -29.12 4.30 -4.34
C LYS A 294 -28.37 3.34 -3.41
N ILE A 295 -27.55 3.84 -2.48
CA ILE A 295 -26.74 3.01 -1.59
C ILE A 295 -27.52 2.70 -0.32
N ASN A 296 -27.49 1.45 0.13
CA ASN A 296 -28.10 1.05 1.40
C ASN A 296 -27.58 1.91 2.57
N PRO A 297 -28.44 2.48 3.44
CA PRO A 297 -28.02 3.38 4.51
C PRO A 297 -26.99 2.79 5.48
N GLY A 298 -27.02 1.48 5.70
CA GLY A 298 -26.02 0.76 6.51
C GLY A 298 -24.59 0.87 5.97
N ILE A 299 -24.42 0.89 4.65
CA ILE A 299 -23.12 1.08 4.00
C ILE A 299 -22.60 2.51 4.25
N LEU A 300 -23.50 3.50 4.17
CA LEU A 300 -23.17 4.89 4.49
C LEU A 300 -22.77 5.04 5.97
N LYS A 301 -23.37 4.27 6.89
CA LYS A 301 -22.94 4.20 8.30
C LYS A 301 -21.54 3.61 8.47
N ASN A 302 -21.12 2.64 7.64
CA ASN A 302 -19.72 2.18 7.64
C ASN A 302 -18.75 3.27 7.15
N MET A 303 -19.16 4.08 6.16
CA MET A 303 -18.39 5.24 5.70
C MET A 303 -18.27 6.30 6.80
N GLU A 304 -19.38 6.59 7.49
CA GLU A 304 -19.42 7.53 8.61
C GLU A 304 -18.53 7.06 9.77
N GLU A 305 -18.56 5.78 10.14
CA GLU A 305 -17.64 5.21 11.13
C GLU A 305 -16.17 5.43 10.75
N SER A 306 -15.85 5.25 9.47
CA SER A 306 -14.49 5.52 8.96
C SER A 306 -14.16 7.00 9.02
N TYR A 307 -15.08 7.88 8.65
CA TYR A 307 -14.91 9.34 8.72
C TYR A 307 -14.67 9.81 10.17
N GLN A 308 -15.55 9.42 11.10
CA GLN A 308 -15.44 9.74 12.52
C GLN A 308 -14.13 9.24 13.10
N PHE A 309 -13.68 8.04 12.70
CA PHE A 309 -12.40 7.53 13.14
C PHE A 309 -11.23 8.42 12.72
N TRP A 310 -11.20 8.96 11.50
CA TRP A 310 -10.10 9.82 11.06
C TRP A 310 -10.22 11.24 11.61
N GLU A 311 -11.45 11.76 11.76
CA GLU A 311 -11.68 13.13 12.24
C GLU A 311 -11.18 13.32 13.69
N GLN A 312 -11.29 12.32 14.57
CA GLN A 312 -10.72 12.39 15.94
C GLN A 312 -9.18 12.53 15.97
N TYR A 313 -8.48 12.20 14.88
CA TYR A 313 -7.03 12.33 14.76
C TYR A 313 -6.60 13.50 13.88
N LYS A 314 -7.55 14.32 13.40
CA LYS A 314 -7.25 15.50 12.58
C LYS A 314 -6.34 16.47 13.32
N ASN A 315 -5.30 16.91 12.64
CA ASN A 315 -4.29 17.78 13.21
C ASN A 315 -3.56 18.58 12.11
N PRO A 316 -2.90 19.70 12.44
CA PRO A 316 -2.24 20.53 11.45
C PRO A 316 -0.95 19.91 10.86
N LEU A 317 -0.44 18.80 11.42
CA LEU A 317 0.78 18.14 10.93
C LEU A 317 0.49 17.12 9.81
N GLU A 318 -0.72 16.56 9.76
CA GLU A 318 -1.13 15.58 8.74
C GLU A 318 -0.82 16.02 7.29
N PRO A 319 -1.09 17.27 6.86
CA PRO A 319 -0.76 17.72 5.51
C PRO A 319 0.75 17.64 5.21
N TYR A 320 1.61 17.93 6.19
CA TYR A 320 3.07 17.87 6.02
C TYR A 320 3.57 16.44 5.85
N PHE A 321 3.01 15.49 6.63
CA PHE A 321 3.31 14.07 6.46
C PHE A 321 2.88 13.56 5.07
N LYS A 322 1.69 13.96 4.60
CA LYS A 322 1.22 13.65 3.25
C LYS A 322 2.11 14.28 2.17
N THR A 323 2.58 15.52 2.34
CA THR A 323 3.53 16.12 1.39
C THR A 323 4.84 15.35 1.33
N PHE A 324 5.42 14.99 2.48
CA PHE A 324 6.65 14.20 2.52
C PHE A 324 6.48 12.84 1.82
N TYR A 325 5.38 12.15 2.09
CA TYR A 325 5.09 10.87 1.47
C TYR A 325 4.82 10.99 -0.05
N ASP A 326 4.13 12.05 -0.48
CA ASP A 326 3.92 12.35 -1.90
C ASP A 326 5.25 12.57 -2.65
N VAL A 327 6.21 13.27 -2.03
CA VAL A 327 7.57 13.44 -2.57
C VAL A 327 8.30 12.11 -2.65
N PHE A 328 8.20 11.27 -1.61
CA PHE A 328 8.78 9.93 -1.60
C PHE A 328 8.23 9.06 -2.75
N LEU A 329 6.92 9.01 -2.93
CA LEU A 329 6.28 8.24 -4.02
C LEU A 329 6.72 8.75 -5.40
N LYS A 330 6.72 10.08 -5.61
CA LYS A 330 7.17 10.68 -6.87
C LYS A 330 8.63 10.41 -7.18
N SER A 331 9.48 10.36 -6.15
CA SER A 331 10.90 10.00 -6.29
C SER A 331 11.10 8.54 -6.69
N ASN A 332 10.16 7.67 -6.33
CA ASN A 332 10.14 6.25 -6.67
C ASN A 332 9.24 5.94 -7.88
N ALA A 333 9.30 6.78 -8.93
CA ALA A 333 8.60 6.60 -10.21
C ALA A 333 7.05 6.60 -10.16
N GLN A 334 6.41 6.92 -9.03
CA GLN A 334 4.95 7.12 -8.95
C GLN A 334 4.60 8.59 -9.20
N LYS A 335 4.52 9.01 -10.47
CA LYS A 335 4.34 10.42 -10.89
C LYS A 335 3.14 11.14 -10.24
N GLU A 336 2.03 10.44 -10.03
CA GLU A 336 0.81 10.99 -9.43
C GLU A 336 0.87 11.08 -7.90
N GLY A 337 1.91 10.51 -7.29
CA GLY A 337 2.11 10.47 -5.85
C GLY A 337 0.91 9.89 -5.11
N ILE A 338 0.44 10.56 -4.06
CA ILE A 338 -0.72 10.10 -3.25
C ILE A 338 -2.04 10.20 -4.04
N LYS A 339 -2.12 11.07 -5.05
CA LYS A 339 -3.34 11.31 -5.83
C LYS A 339 -3.50 10.31 -6.98
N SER A 340 -3.57 9.02 -6.65
CA SER A 340 -3.68 7.92 -7.63
C SER A 340 -5.05 7.24 -7.68
N TYR A 341 -6.07 7.83 -7.04
CA TYR A 341 -7.44 7.26 -6.98
C TYR A 341 -8.04 6.97 -8.36
N LYS A 342 -7.91 7.92 -9.31
CA LYS A 342 -8.38 7.76 -10.68
C LYS A 342 -7.72 6.57 -11.40
N ARG A 343 -6.45 6.26 -11.09
CA ARG A 343 -5.77 5.06 -11.63
C ARG A 343 -6.35 3.78 -11.07
N VAL A 344 -6.60 3.73 -9.76
CA VAL A 344 -7.21 2.55 -9.13
C VAL A 344 -8.59 2.29 -9.75
N VAL A 345 -9.42 3.33 -9.85
CA VAL A 345 -10.73 3.25 -10.53
C VAL A 345 -10.58 2.72 -11.95
N GLY A 346 -9.63 3.27 -12.72
CA GLY A 346 -9.40 2.83 -14.09
C GLY A 346 -8.91 1.39 -14.21
N LEU A 347 -8.09 0.91 -13.28
CA LEU A 347 -7.69 -0.49 -13.20
C LEU A 347 -8.86 -1.41 -12.90
N ILE A 348 -9.69 -1.04 -11.92
CA ILE A 348 -10.85 -1.83 -11.51
C ILE A 348 -11.84 -1.96 -12.67
N ILE A 349 -12.20 -0.84 -13.33
CA ILE A 349 -13.13 -0.85 -14.45
C ILE A 349 -12.61 -1.73 -15.59
N ASN A 350 -11.35 -1.53 -15.99
CA ASN A 350 -10.79 -2.29 -17.11
C ASN A 350 -10.58 -3.77 -16.80
N TYR A 351 -10.37 -4.14 -15.52
CA TYR A 351 -10.39 -5.53 -15.09
C TYR A 351 -11.74 -6.18 -15.38
N HIS A 352 -12.85 -5.55 -14.98
CA HIS A 352 -14.20 -6.10 -15.23
C HIS A 352 -14.56 -6.13 -16.70
N LEU A 353 -14.26 -5.08 -17.46
CA LEU A 353 -14.48 -5.05 -18.91
C LEU A 353 -13.72 -6.17 -19.63
N ASN A 354 -12.52 -6.52 -19.15
CA ASN A 354 -11.75 -7.62 -19.72
C ASN A 354 -12.31 -8.99 -19.35
N GLU A 355 -12.71 -9.21 -18.09
CA GLU A 355 -13.36 -10.47 -17.68
C GLU A 355 -14.68 -10.69 -18.44
N GLU A 356 -15.49 -9.65 -18.65
CA GLU A 356 -16.72 -9.75 -19.46
C GLU A 356 -16.44 -10.14 -20.91
N LYS A 357 -15.37 -9.60 -21.52
CA LYS A 357 -14.96 -10.00 -22.88
C LYS A 357 -14.52 -11.46 -22.94
N LEU A 358 -13.88 -11.97 -21.89
CA LEU A 358 -13.45 -13.37 -21.81
C LEU A 358 -14.64 -14.32 -21.62
N LEU A 359 -15.68 -13.90 -20.90
CA LEU A 359 -16.91 -14.69 -20.71
C LEU A 359 -17.81 -14.73 -21.96
N LYS A 360 -17.64 -13.79 -22.89
CA LYS A 360 -18.40 -13.71 -24.16
C LYS A 360 -17.73 -14.47 -25.32
N LYS A 361 -16.54 -15.04 -25.09
CA LYS A 361 -15.81 -15.89 -26.05
C LYS A 361 -15.93 -17.34 -25.61
#